data_AF-A0A959APQ2-F1
#
_entry.id   AF-A0A959APQ2-F1
#
_cell.length_a   1.000
_cell.length_b   1.000
_cell.length_c   1.000
_cell.angle_alpha   90.00
_cell.angle_beta   90.00
_cell.angle_gamma   90.00
#
_symmetry.space_group_name_H-M   'P 1'
#
loop_
_entity.id
_entity.type
_entity.pdbx_description
1 polymer ?
#
loop_
_entity_poly.entity_id
_entity_poly.type
_entity_poly.pdbx_seq_one_letter_code
_entity_poly.pdbx_strand_id
1 'polypeptide(L)'
;LQAANNEGVWNETLYELPVFITSPWWKRWWVITGALLLAAFSGYRLCRSRVRQIRKEEKLKAEFEKCLADVEMSALRAQMNPHFLFNSLNSIDSFIIKNENRKASEYLNNFARLIRLILQNSRSNYVNLKDEIEAIELYLQMENLRFRDKFTYELQIEDNLELSAIDIPPMLIQP
;
A
#
# COMPACT_ATOMS: atom_id res chain seq x y z
N LEU A 1 -82.56 9.56 5.13
CA LEU A 1 -82.74 10.65 4.14
C LEU A 1 -84.23 10.89 3.99
N GLN A 2 -84.68 12.14 4.09
CA GLN A 2 -86.04 12.53 3.69
C GLN A 2 -85.98 13.00 2.23
N ALA A 3 -86.85 12.48 1.39
CA ALA A 3 -87.00 12.90 0.00
C ALA A 3 -88.47 13.26 -0.23
N ALA A 4 -88.71 14.37 -0.93
CA ALA A 4 -90.02 14.79 -1.36
C ALA A 4 -90.20 14.47 -2.85
N ASN A 5 -91.40 14.07 -3.25
CA ASN A 5 -91.75 13.97 -4.67
C ASN A 5 -92.07 15.37 -5.24
N ASN A 6 -92.33 15.45 -6.56
CA ASN A 6 -92.54 16.71 -7.27
C ASN A 6 -93.83 17.47 -6.86
N GLU A 7 -94.66 16.87 -6.00
CA GLU A 7 -95.91 17.44 -5.46
C GLU A 7 -95.75 17.90 -4.00
N GLY A 8 -94.54 17.87 -3.46
CA GLY A 8 -94.25 18.34 -2.09
C GLY A 8 -94.69 17.39 -0.98
N VAL A 9 -95.08 16.15 -1.31
CA VAL A 9 -95.41 15.12 -0.33
C VAL A 9 -94.12 14.45 0.14
N TRP A 10 -93.81 14.64 1.42
CA TRP A 10 -92.66 14.03 2.08
C TRP A 10 -92.99 12.59 2.49
N ASN A 11 -92.04 11.67 2.31
CA ASN A 11 -92.22 10.31 2.82
C ASN A 11 -92.28 10.33 4.36
N GLU A 12 -93.34 9.76 4.94
CA GLU A 12 -93.57 9.70 6.40
C GLU A 12 -92.60 8.75 7.11
N THR A 13 -92.00 7.82 6.37
CA THR A 13 -91.05 6.84 6.92
C THR A 13 -89.61 7.28 6.67
N LEU A 14 -88.87 7.49 7.77
CA LEU A 14 -87.46 7.82 7.72
C LEU A 14 -86.68 6.60 7.20
N TYR A 15 -86.13 6.67 5.98
CA TYR A 15 -85.18 5.66 5.51
C TYR A 15 -83.78 6.00 6.00
N GLU A 16 -83.30 5.25 6.99
CA GLU A 16 -81.91 5.28 7.43
C GLU A 16 -81.07 4.41 6.50
N LEU A 17 -80.06 5.01 5.84
CA LEU A 17 -79.05 4.25 5.10
C LEU A 17 -77.92 3.92 6.09
N PRO A 18 -77.76 2.65 6.51
CA PRO A 18 -76.64 2.29 7.37
C PRO A 18 -75.34 2.38 6.56
N VAL A 19 -74.56 3.44 6.78
CA VAL A 19 -73.23 3.57 6.21
C VAL A 19 -72.26 2.76 7.08
N PHE A 20 -71.89 1.57 6.61
CA PHE A 20 -70.86 0.75 7.25
C PHE A 20 -69.47 1.25 6.86
N ILE A 21 -68.87 2.10 7.69
CA ILE A 21 -67.45 2.43 7.57
C ILE A 21 -66.65 1.22 8.06
N THR A 22 -66.15 0.40 7.14
CA THR A 22 -65.24 -0.69 7.51
C THR A 22 -63.92 -0.13 8.02
N SER A 23 -63.35 -0.79 9.03
CA SER A 23 -62.02 -0.42 9.53
C SER A 23 -61.00 -0.44 8.39
N PRO A 24 -60.19 0.62 8.24
CA PRO A 24 -59.25 0.70 7.14
C PRO A 24 -58.29 -0.49 7.10
N TRP A 25 -58.11 -1.07 5.92
CA TRP A 25 -57.34 -2.30 5.73
C TRP A 25 -55.88 -2.17 6.18
N TRP A 26 -55.30 -0.97 6.13
CA TRP A 26 -53.92 -0.69 6.56
C TRP A 26 -53.70 -0.77 8.07
N LYS A 27 -54.76 -0.77 8.88
CA LYS A 27 -54.68 -0.97 10.34
C LYS A 27 -54.66 -2.44 10.73
N ARG A 28 -54.79 -3.37 9.78
CA ARG A 28 -54.75 -4.81 10.06
C ARG A 28 -53.33 -5.21 10.47
N TRP A 29 -53.21 -6.06 11.49
CA TRP A 29 -51.93 -6.49 12.07
C TRP A 29 -50.94 -7.05 11.03
N TRP A 30 -51.43 -7.78 10.02
CA TRP A 30 -50.59 -8.37 8.97
C TRP A 30 -49.97 -7.33 8.02
N VAL A 31 -50.58 -6.16 7.85
CA VAL A 31 -50.00 -5.05 7.05
C VAL A 31 -48.82 -4.45 7.80
N ILE A 32 -48.98 -4.24 9.10
CA ILE A 32 -47.94 -3.69 9.98
C ILE A 32 -46.75 -4.65 10.05
N THR A 33 -47.00 -5.96 10.23
CA THR A 33 -45.92 -6.96 10.24
C THR A 33 -45.21 -7.04 8.89
N GLY A 34 -45.95 -7.00 7.77
CA GLY A 34 -45.36 -6.94 6.43
C GLY A 34 -44.48 -5.72 6.22
N ALA A 35 -44.92 -4.54 6.66
CA ALA A 35 -44.14 -3.30 6.59
C ALA A 35 -42.86 -3.38 7.43
N LEU A 36 -42.93 -3.94 8.65
CA LEU A 36 -41.76 -4.14 9.51
C LEU A 36 -40.75 -5.12 8.89
N LEU A 37 -41.21 -6.21 8.29
CA LEU A 37 -40.35 -7.17 7.59
C LEU A 37 -39.67 -6.55 6.37
N LEU A 38 -40.40 -5.75 5.59
CA LEU A 38 -39.82 -5.01 4.47
C LEU A 38 -38.77 -3.99 4.93
N ALA A 39 -39.06 -3.24 6.00
CA ALA A 39 -38.11 -2.31 6.59
C ALA A 39 -36.84 -3.05 7.07
N ALA A 40 -36.99 -4.15 7.82
CA ALA A 40 -35.88 -4.97 8.28
C ALA A 40 -35.06 -5.56 7.11
N PHE A 41 -35.73 -6.07 6.08
CA PHE A 41 -35.07 -6.60 4.88
C PHE A 41 -34.30 -5.51 4.12
N SER A 42 -34.90 -4.33 3.95
CA SER A 42 -34.24 -3.18 3.31
C SER A 42 -33.02 -2.71 4.11
N GLY A 43 -33.12 -2.60 5.44
CA GLY A 43 -32.03 -2.28 6.34
C GLY A 43 -30.91 -3.32 6.27
N TYR A 44 -31.25 -4.62 6.31
CA TYR A 44 -30.29 -5.70 6.14
C TYR A 44 -29.57 -5.62 4.79
N ARG A 45 -30.29 -5.36 3.70
CA ARG A 45 -29.70 -5.21 2.35
C ARG A 45 -28.74 -4.03 2.27
N LEU A 46 -29.10 -2.89 2.87
CA LEU A 46 -28.25 -1.69 2.93
C LEU A 46 -27.00 -1.95 3.77
N CYS A 47 -27.12 -2.47 4.99
CA CYS A 47 -25.99 -2.84 5.84
C CYS A 47 -25.06 -3.83 5.12
N ARG A 48 -25.62 -4.88 4.52
CA ARG A 48 -24.83 -5.87 3.76
C ARG A 48 -24.11 -5.24 2.57
N SER A 49 -24.74 -4.28 1.89
CA SER A 49 -24.11 -3.56 0.77
C SER A 49 -22.96 -2.69 1.24
N ARG A 50 -23.15 -1.95 2.34
CA ARG A 50 -22.10 -1.12 2.95
C ARG A 50 -20.90 -1.94 3.39
N VAL A 51 -21.13 -3.06 4.09
CA VAL A 51 -20.06 -3.99 4.50
C VAL A 51 -19.30 -4.55 3.30
N ARG A 52 -19.99 -4.85 2.19
CA ARG A 52 -19.33 -5.31 0.96
C ARG A 52 -18.49 -4.22 0.30
N GLN A 53 -18.93 -2.97 0.32
CA GLN A 53 -18.16 -1.85 -0.22
C GLN A 53 -16.87 -1.64 0.58
N ILE A 54 -16.98 -1.59 1.90
CA ILE A 54 -15.83 -1.44 2.81
C ILE A 54 -14.80 -2.55 2.56
N ARG A 55 -15.24 -3.82 2.53
CA ARG A 55 -14.34 -4.96 2.25
C ARG A 55 -13.68 -4.90 0.87
N LYS A 56 -14.36 -4.35 -0.14
CA LYS A 56 -13.78 -4.19 -1.48
C LYS A 56 -12.70 -3.11 -1.48
N GLU A 57 -12.96 -1.98 -0.82
CA GLU A 57 -11.98 -0.91 -0.67
C GLU A 57 -10.76 -1.37 0.13
N GLU A 58 -10.96 -2.08 1.24
CA GLU A 58 -9.88 -2.70 2.03
C GLU A 58 -9.05 -3.66 1.18
N LYS A 59 -9.71 -4.53 0.40
CA LYS A 59 -9.01 -5.47 -0.47
C LYS A 59 -8.20 -4.76 -1.57
N LEU A 60 -8.77 -3.73 -2.20
CA LEU A 60 -8.08 -2.94 -3.22
C LEU A 60 -6.86 -2.21 -2.62
N LYS A 61 -7.00 -1.67 -1.41
CA LYS A 61 -5.88 -1.05 -0.68
C LYS A 61 -4.78 -2.07 -0.39
N ALA A 62 -5.14 -3.25 0.12
CA ALA A 62 -4.17 -4.31 0.39
C ALA A 62 -3.47 -4.82 -0.88
N GLU A 63 -4.19 -4.93 -2.01
CA GLU A 63 -3.60 -5.28 -3.30
C GLU A 63 -2.64 -4.20 -3.80
N PHE A 64 -2.99 -2.92 -3.63
CA PHE A 64 -2.13 -1.79 -3.99
C PHE A 64 -0.87 -1.73 -3.11
N GLU A 65 -1.01 -1.88 -1.79
CA GLU A 65 0.12 -1.94 -0.85
C GLU A 65 1.05 -3.10 -1.19
N LYS A 66 0.51 -4.27 -1.55
CA LYS A 66 1.31 -5.40 -2.01
C LYS A 66 2.07 -5.08 -3.30
N CYS A 67 1.39 -4.48 -4.28
CA CYS A 67 2.02 -4.09 -5.53
C CYS A 67 3.14 -3.06 -5.30
N LEU A 68 2.92 -2.10 -4.40
CA LEU A 68 3.92 -1.12 -4.00
C LEU A 68 5.12 -1.80 -3.36
N ALA A 69 4.91 -2.72 -2.41
CA ALA A 69 5.98 -3.48 -1.79
C ALA A 69 6.77 -4.34 -2.80
N ASP A 70 6.09 -4.96 -3.78
CA ASP A 70 6.74 -5.73 -4.85
C ASP A 70 7.59 -4.82 -5.76
N VAL A 71 7.10 -3.61 -6.08
CA VAL A 71 7.83 -2.61 -6.86
C VAL A 71 9.05 -2.09 -6.09
N GLU A 72 8.89 -1.74 -4.81
CA GLU A 72 9.99 -1.34 -3.94
C GLU A 72 11.04 -2.45 -3.86
N MET A 73 10.63 -3.69 -3.62
CA MET A 73 11.53 -4.84 -3.60
C MET A 73 12.24 -5.05 -4.94
N SER A 74 11.56 -4.83 -6.07
CA SER A 74 12.19 -4.91 -7.40
C SER A 74 13.17 -3.77 -7.62
N ALA A 75 12.87 -2.56 -7.17
CA ALA A 75 13.77 -1.42 -7.25
C ALA A 75 15.03 -1.65 -6.39
N LEU A 76 14.84 -2.17 -5.17
CA LEU A 76 15.93 -2.61 -4.29
C LEU A 76 16.82 -3.67 -4.94
N ARG A 77 16.22 -4.66 -5.63
CA ARG A 77 16.98 -5.65 -6.40
C ARG A 77 17.71 -5.05 -7.58
N ALA A 78 17.12 -4.07 -8.27
CA ALA A 78 17.77 -3.38 -9.38
C ALA A 78 18.95 -2.50 -8.91
N GLN A 79 18.85 -1.91 -7.71
CA GLN A 79 19.96 -1.21 -7.06
C GLN A 79 21.14 -2.15 -6.74
N MET A 80 20.86 -3.42 -6.42
CA MET A 80 21.90 -4.46 -6.34
C MET A 80 22.28 -4.94 -7.75
N ASN A 81 23.22 -4.27 -8.40
CA ASN A 81 23.71 -4.64 -9.74
C ASN A 81 24.13 -6.13 -9.79
N PRO A 82 23.38 -7.03 -10.46
CA PRO A 82 23.65 -8.47 -10.42
C PRO A 82 25.02 -8.82 -10.99
N HIS A 83 25.46 -8.08 -12.01
CA HIS A 83 26.78 -8.24 -12.61
C HIS A 83 27.89 -7.88 -11.61
N PHE A 84 27.71 -6.84 -10.80
CA PHE A 84 28.64 -6.52 -9.71
C PHE A 84 28.73 -7.66 -8.69
N LEU A 85 27.59 -8.27 -8.31
CA LEU A 85 27.56 -9.41 -7.39
C LEU A 85 28.33 -10.61 -7.94
N PHE A 86 28.07 -10.99 -9.20
CA PHE A 86 28.79 -12.09 -9.85
C PHE A 86 30.29 -11.80 -9.96
N ASN A 87 30.67 -10.58 -10.32
CA ASN A 87 32.08 -10.19 -10.43
C ASN A 87 32.80 -10.18 -9.08
N SER A 88 32.12 -9.76 -8.02
CA SER A 88 32.66 -9.78 -6.67
C SER A 88 32.92 -11.21 -6.21
N LEU A 89 31.97 -12.11 -6.43
CA LEU A 89 32.12 -13.54 -6.12
C LEU A 89 33.26 -14.19 -6.92
N ASN A 90 33.37 -13.90 -8.22
CA ASN A 90 34.47 -14.39 -9.06
C ASN A 90 35.84 -13.87 -8.60
N SER A 91 35.91 -12.64 -8.07
CA SER A 91 37.15 -12.08 -7.54
C SER A 91 37.57 -12.79 -6.26
N ILE A 92 36.62 -13.09 -5.36
CA ILE A 92 36.84 -13.90 -4.16
C ILE A 92 37.36 -15.28 -4.55
N ASP A 93 36.71 -15.95 -5.49
CA ASP A 93 37.12 -17.26 -5.99
C ASP A 93 38.54 -17.21 -6.59
N SER A 94 38.85 -16.17 -7.39
CA SER A 94 40.19 -15.99 -7.93
C SER A 94 41.26 -15.80 -6.85
N PHE A 95 40.96 -15.13 -5.73
CA PHE A 95 41.91 -15.00 -4.63
C PHE A 95 42.11 -16.34 -3.90
N ILE A 96 41.03 -17.11 -3.71
CA ILE A 96 41.09 -18.46 -3.11
C ILE A 96 41.96 -19.39 -3.99
N ILE A 97 41.71 -19.44 -5.29
CA ILE A 97 42.46 -20.29 -6.24
C ILE A 97 43.96 -19.94 -6.24
N LYS A 98 44.31 -18.67 -6.00
CA LYS A 98 45.71 -18.21 -5.93
C LYS A 98 46.35 -18.38 -4.55
N ASN A 99 45.67 -18.99 -3.58
CA ASN A 99 46.10 -19.06 -2.19
C ASN A 99 46.31 -17.68 -1.52
N GLU A 100 45.62 -16.64 -2.01
CA GLU A 100 45.63 -15.29 -1.43
C GLU A 100 44.53 -15.16 -0.36
N ASN A 101 44.46 -16.10 0.59
CA ASN A 101 43.35 -16.26 1.54
C ASN A 101 43.03 -15.01 2.36
N ARG A 102 44.07 -14.23 2.74
CA ARG A 102 43.87 -12.96 3.46
C ARG A 102 43.11 -11.93 2.62
N LYS A 103 43.49 -11.77 1.35
CA LYS A 103 42.78 -10.86 0.43
C LYS A 103 41.37 -11.33 0.12
N ALA A 104 41.17 -12.65 -0.02
CA ALA A 104 39.83 -13.21 -0.17
C ALA A 104 38.93 -12.86 1.02
N SER A 105 39.44 -12.99 2.25
CA SER A 105 38.70 -12.67 3.47
C SER A 105 38.41 -11.17 3.60
N GLU A 106 39.39 -10.31 3.33
CA GLU A 106 39.22 -8.85 3.32
C GLU A 106 38.17 -8.42 2.29
N TYR A 107 38.25 -8.95 1.06
CA TYR A 107 37.30 -8.66 -0.01
C TYR A 107 35.88 -9.13 0.33
N LEU A 108 35.73 -10.31 0.93
CA LEU A 108 34.42 -10.83 1.38
C LEU A 108 33.82 -9.95 2.49
N ASN A 109 34.62 -9.49 3.46
CA ASN A 109 34.17 -8.60 4.52
C ASN A 109 33.71 -7.24 3.96
N ASN A 110 34.50 -6.65 3.06
CA ASN A 110 34.14 -5.40 2.40
C ASN A 110 32.88 -5.54 1.54
N PHE A 111 32.75 -6.64 0.80
CA PHE A 111 31.55 -6.98 0.05
C PHE A 111 30.31 -7.06 0.96
N ALA A 112 30.39 -7.80 2.07
CA ALA A 112 29.29 -7.93 3.01
C ALA A 112 28.90 -6.59 3.65
N ARG A 113 29.90 -5.73 3.96
CA ARG A 113 29.67 -4.38 4.49
C ARG A 113 28.97 -3.49 3.46
N LEU A 114 29.44 -3.48 2.21
CA LEU A 114 28.84 -2.69 1.13
C LEU A 114 27.38 -3.11 0.87
N ILE A 115 27.09 -4.41 0.80
CA ILE A 115 25.70 -4.90 0.64
C ILE A 115 24.82 -4.48 1.81
N ARG A 116 25.34 -4.52 3.04
CA ARG A 116 24.59 -4.07 4.21
C ARG A 116 24.28 -2.58 4.13
N LEU A 117 25.26 -1.74 3.76
CA LEU A 117 25.07 -0.29 3.59
C LEU A 117 24.06 0.00 2.49
N ILE A 118 24.16 -0.66 1.33
CA ILE A 118 23.20 -0.49 0.23
C ILE A 118 21.78 -0.79 0.69
N LEU A 119 21.58 -1.93 1.36
CA LEU A 119 20.25 -2.35 1.84
C LEU A 119 19.72 -1.50 3.00
N GLN A 120 20.60 -0.90 3.81
CA GLN A 120 20.20 0.00 4.89
C GLN A 120 19.81 1.37 4.33
N ASN A 121 20.64 1.93 3.45
CA ASN A 121 20.43 3.24 2.84
C ASN A 121 19.18 3.24 1.98
N SER A 122 18.94 2.17 1.23
CA SER A 122 17.79 2.03 0.34
C SER A 122 16.44 1.90 1.05
N ARG A 123 16.42 1.65 2.37
CA ARG A 123 15.20 1.61 3.18
C ARG A 123 14.82 2.98 3.75
N SER A 124 15.72 3.95 3.69
CA SER A 124 15.48 5.31 4.15
C SER A 124 15.10 6.21 3.00
N ASN A 125 14.27 7.21 3.24
CA ASN A 125 13.98 8.25 2.24
C ASN A 125 15.17 9.20 2.04
N TYR A 126 16.00 9.34 3.09
CA TYR A 126 17.17 10.19 3.12
C TYR A 126 18.29 9.51 3.90
N VAL A 127 19.52 9.69 3.44
CA VAL A 127 20.72 9.24 4.13
C VAL A 127 21.68 10.39 4.28
N ASN A 128 22.51 10.28 5.30
CA ASN A 128 23.54 11.26 5.52
C ASN A 128 24.58 11.22 4.39
N LEU A 129 25.07 12.38 3.96
CA LEU A 129 26.12 12.46 2.94
C LEU A 129 27.37 11.66 3.34
N LYS A 130 27.67 11.57 4.64
CA LYS A 130 28.75 10.74 5.17
C LYS A 130 28.56 9.25 4.83
N ASP A 131 27.36 8.72 5.04
CA ASP A 131 27.06 7.30 4.82
C ASP A 131 27.05 6.97 3.32
N GLU A 132 26.63 7.92 2.47
CA GLU A 132 26.72 7.79 1.02
C GLU A 132 28.17 7.77 0.55
N ILE A 133 29.02 8.68 1.05
CA ILE A 133 30.46 8.72 0.74
C ILE A 133 31.15 7.43 1.17
N GLU A 134 30.82 6.90 2.34
CA GLU A 134 31.35 5.60 2.81
C GLU A 134 30.96 4.46 1.85
N ALA A 135 29.73 4.44 1.35
CA ALA A 135 29.28 3.44 0.40
C ALA A 135 30.02 3.55 -0.95
N ILE A 136 30.24 4.76 -1.46
CA ILE A 136 30.99 5.03 -2.70
C ILE A 136 32.45 4.60 -2.53
N GLU A 137 33.07 4.97 -1.42
CA GLU A 137 34.47 4.63 -1.16
C GLU A 137 34.66 3.11 -1.11
N LEU A 138 33.81 2.39 -0.38
CA LEU A 138 33.83 0.93 -0.36
C LEU A 138 33.61 0.33 -1.75
N TYR A 139 32.70 0.88 -2.55
CA TYR A 139 32.48 0.42 -3.92
C TYR A 139 33.73 0.61 -4.79
N LEU A 140 34.34 1.79 -4.77
CA LEU A 140 35.54 2.10 -5.55
C LEU A 140 36.74 1.25 -5.12
N GLN A 141 36.93 1.04 -3.82
CA GLN A 141 37.96 0.13 -3.29
C GLN A 141 37.78 -1.31 -3.83
N MET A 142 36.54 -1.80 -3.84
CA MET A 142 36.21 -3.15 -4.31
C MET A 142 36.41 -3.33 -5.82
N GLU A 143 36.03 -2.31 -6.59
CA GLU A 143 36.29 -2.23 -8.02
C GLU A 143 37.80 -2.16 -8.31
N ASN A 144 38.55 -1.37 -7.54
CA ASN A 144 39.99 -1.23 -7.68
C ASN A 144 40.73 -2.56 -7.47
N LEU A 145 40.41 -3.25 -6.36
CA LEU A 145 40.95 -4.57 -6.05
C LEU A 145 40.60 -5.60 -7.14
N ARG A 146 39.38 -5.56 -7.67
CA ARG A 146 38.96 -6.44 -8.78
C ARG A 146 39.81 -6.21 -10.02
N PHE A 147 40.02 -4.95 -10.38
CA PHE A 147 40.81 -4.57 -11.54
C PHE A 147 42.32 -4.64 -11.30
N ARG A 148 42.78 -5.03 -10.09
CA ARG A 148 44.20 -5.10 -9.71
C ARG A 148 44.90 -3.77 -9.92
N ASP A 149 44.31 -2.71 -9.37
CA ASP A 149 44.90 -1.36 -9.35
C ASP A 149 45.10 -0.77 -10.76
N LYS A 150 44.32 -1.21 -11.76
CA LYS A 150 44.36 -0.67 -13.14
C LYS A 150 43.78 0.73 -13.29
N PHE A 151 43.16 1.27 -12.24
CA PHE A 151 42.70 2.64 -12.21
C PHE A 151 42.99 3.24 -10.83
N THR A 152 43.02 4.56 -10.77
CA THR A 152 43.12 5.34 -9.53
C THR A 152 41.89 6.22 -9.41
N TYR A 153 41.45 6.47 -8.18
CA TYR A 153 40.36 7.37 -7.89
C TYR A 153 40.76 8.27 -6.73
N GLU A 154 40.15 9.45 -6.68
CA GLU A 154 40.35 10.44 -5.61
C GLU A 154 38.98 11.01 -5.26
N LEU A 155 38.65 11.04 -3.97
CA LEU A 155 37.45 11.68 -3.46
C LEU A 155 37.83 13.06 -2.91
N GLN A 156 37.38 14.12 -3.59
CA GLN A 156 37.64 15.49 -3.18
C GLN A 156 36.42 16.03 -2.43
N ILE A 157 36.60 16.29 -1.14
CA ILE A 157 35.56 16.79 -0.22
C ILE A 157 36.09 18.07 0.40
N GLU A 158 35.29 19.14 0.42
CA GLU A 158 35.69 20.39 1.07
C GLU A 158 35.74 20.23 2.60
N ASP A 159 36.84 20.68 3.23
CA ASP A 159 37.08 20.53 4.67
C ASP A 159 36.07 21.26 5.57
N ASN A 160 35.37 22.26 5.03
CA ASN A 160 34.34 23.04 5.73
C ASN A 160 32.95 22.39 5.69
N LEU A 161 32.80 21.24 5.04
CA LEU A 161 31.51 20.60 4.83
C LEU A 161 31.19 19.64 5.97
N GLU A 162 30.16 19.96 6.76
CA GLU A 162 29.67 19.05 7.79
C GLU A 162 28.80 17.95 7.15
N LEU A 163 29.44 16.88 6.68
CA LEU A 163 28.79 15.76 5.99
C LEU A 163 27.61 15.20 6.80
N SER A 164 27.79 15.09 8.12
CA SER A 164 26.80 14.61 9.09
C SER A 164 25.55 15.50 9.22
N ALA A 165 25.55 16.72 8.69
CA ALA A 165 24.39 17.62 8.73
C ALA A 165 23.63 17.67 7.40
N ILE A 166 24.12 16.99 6.35
CA ILE A 166 23.55 17.03 5.00
C ILE A 166 22.87 15.70 4.72
N ASP A 167 21.56 15.77 4.47
CA ASP A 167 20.76 14.63 4.07
C ASP A 167 20.51 14.68 2.56
N ILE A 168 20.79 13.55 1.89
CA ILE A 168 20.56 13.37 0.46
C ILE A 168 19.71 12.12 0.22
N PRO A 169 18.99 12.04 -0.91
CA PRO A 169 18.39 10.78 -1.34
C PRO A 169 19.47 9.68 -1.40
N PRO A 170 19.19 8.47 -0.91
CA PRO A 170 20.14 7.37 -0.99
C PRO A 170 20.43 7.00 -2.44
N MET A 171 21.63 6.52 -2.72
CA MET A 171 22.04 6.08 -4.05
C MET A 171 21.95 7.19 -5.11
N LEU A 172 21.98 8.46 -4.70
CA LEU A 172 22.01 9.58 -5.63
C LEU A 172 23.34 9.59 -6.39
N ILE A 173 24.40 9.17 -5.72
CA ILE A 173 25.76 9.17 -6.27
C ILE A 173 26.15 7.71 -6.48
N GLN A 174 25.66 7.12 -7.58
CA GLN A 174 26.15 5.84 -8.09
C GLN A 174 27.15 6.09 -9.24
N PRO A 175 28.34 5.47 -9.23
CA PRO A 175 29.25 5.50 -10.37
C PRO A 175 28.74 4.70 -11.58
#